data_AF-A0A101IDT3-F1
#
_entry.id   AF-A0A101IDT3-F1
#
_cell.length_a   1.000
_cell.length_b   1.000
_cell.length_c   1.000
_cell.angle_alpha   90.00
_cell.angle_beta   90.00
_cell.angle_gamma   90.00
#
_symmetry.space_group_name_H-M   'P 1'
#
loop_
_entity.id
_entity.type
_entity.pdbx_description
1 polymer ?
#
loop_
_entity_poly.entity_id
_entity_poly.type
_entity_poly.pdbx_seq_one_letter_code
_entity_poly.pdbx_strand_id
1 'polypeptide(L)' 'LRTVLWDFAGQAIPQKIIDDVHAIIPYLSPENELYQSLQPHLLPQEIQALKTRSEELVKNGIFPLPPEERRAYPWPLV' A
#
# COMPACT_ATOMS: atom_id res chain seq x y z
N LEU A 1 -16.06 -6.86 12.02
CA LEU A 1 -16.03 -6.73 10.56
C LEU A 1 -14.68 -7.22 10.07
N ARG A 2 -14.63 -8.35 9.37
CA ARG A 2 -13.40 -8.83 8.73
C ARG A 2 -13.48 -8.42 7.26
N THR A 3 -13.07 -7.20 6.97
CA THR A 3 -12.98 -6.73 5.58
C THR A 3 -11.72 -7.35 5.00
N VAL A 4 -11.86 -8.41 4.21
CA VAL A 4 -10.72 -9.02 3.53
C VAL A 4 -10.49 -8.19 2.27
N LEU A 5 -9.29 -7.63 2.10
CA LEU A 5 -8.94 -6.82 0.93
C LEU A 5 -9.25 -7.54 -0.40
N TRP A 6 -9.16 -8.88 -0.39
CA TRP A 6 -9.45 -9.74 -1.54
C TRP A 6 -10.92 -9.78 -1.97
N ASP A 7 -11.87 -9.40 -1.11
CA ASP A 7 -13.29 -9.27 -1.51
C ASP A 7 -13.48 -8.17 -2.57
N PHE A 8 -12.50 -7.26 -2.70
CA PHE A 8 -12.49 -6.15 -3.66
C PHE A 8 -11.49 -6.34 -4.80
N ALA A 9 -10.82 -7.50 -4.88
CA ALA A 9 -9.79 -7.73 -5.88
C ALA A 9 -10.28 -7.46 -7.31
N GLY A 10 -9.51 -6.69 -8.09
CA GLY A 10 -9.86 -6.31 -9.46
C GLY A 10 -10.95 -5.22 -9.57
N GLN A 11 -11.52 -4.74 -8.47
CA GLN A 11 -12.47 -3.63 -8.48
C GLN A 11 -11.74 -2.28 -8.47
N ALA A 12 -12.40 -1.24 -8.99
CA ALA A 12 -11.89 0.12 -8.90
C ALA A 12 -11.82 0.57 -7.44
N ILE A 13 -10.71 1.21 -7.07
CA ILE A 13 -10.51 1.78 -5.75
C ILE A 13 -11.34 3.08 -5.67
N PRO A 14 -12.10 3.30 -4.59
CA PRO A 14 -12.80 4.57 -4.38
C PRO A 14 -11.87 5.77 -4.50
N GLN A 15 -12.27 6.79 -5.28
CA GLN A 15 -11.42 7.95 -5.57
C GLN A 15 -10.84 8.62 -4.32
N LYS A 16 -11.63 8.71 -3.24
CA LYS A 16 -11.18 9.25 -1.95
C LYS A 16 -9.93 8.53 -1.41
N ILE A 17 -9.87 7.20 -1.53
CA ILE A 17 -8.71 6.41 -1.08
C ILE A 17 -7.51 6.68 -1.99
N ILE A 18 -7.73 6.79 -3.30
CA ILE A 18 -6.68 7.16 -4.26
C ILE A 18 -6.11 8.55 -3.95
N ASP A 19 -6.97 9.51 -3.63
CA ASP A 19 -6.56 10.88 -3.28
C ASP A 19 -5.73 10.89 -1.98
N ASP A 20 -6.17 10.14 -0.96
CA ASP A 20 -5.45 10.00 0.31
C ASP A 20 -4.07 9.35 0.11
N VAL A 21 -3.97 8.30 -0.71
CA VAL A 21 -2.69 7.65 -1.05
C VAL A 21 -1.82 8.57 -1.89
N HIS A 22 -2.38 9.29 -2.86
CA HIS A 22 -1.62 10.24 -3.67
C HIS A 22 -1.04 11.37 -2.81
N ALA A 23 -1.79 11.85 -1.83
CA ALA A 23 -1.36 12.90 -0.91
C ALA A 23 -0.17 12.47 -0.02
N ILE A 24 0.00 11.18 0.30
CA ILE A 24 1.09 10.72 1.17
C ILE A 24 2.42 10.53 0.43
N ILE A 25 2.40 10.28 -0.88
CA ILE A 25 3.60 9.96 -1.69
C ILE A 25 4.72 11.01 -1.55
N PRO A 26 4.46 12.33 -1.61
CA PRO A 26 5.49 13.35 -1.45
C PRO A 26 6.20 13.31 -0.09
N TYR A 27 5.52 12.84 0.96
CA TYR A 27 6.05 12.75 2.32
C TYR A 27 6.95 11.52 2.55
N LEU A 28 7.03 10.61 1.59
CA LEU A 28 7.92 9.43 1.63
C LEU A 28 9.33 9.73 1.08
N SER A 29 9.75 11.00 1.08
CA SER A 29 11.08 11.44 0.66
C SER A 29 11.94 11.89 1.86
N PRO A 30 13.29 11.76 1.81
CA PRO A 30 14.20 12.01 2.94
C PRO A 30 14.03 13.36 3.66
N GLU A 31 13.62 14.39 2.94
CA GLU A 31 13.41 15.75 3.45
C GLU A 31 12.14 15.92 4.31
N ASN A 32 11.28 14.91 4.41
CA ASN A 32 10.01 14.98 5.14
C ASN A 32 10.05 14.28 6.49
N GLU A 33 9.29 14.81 7.45
CA GLU A 33 9.17 14.27 8.81
C GLU A 33 8.66 12.84 8.84
N LEU A 34 7.71 12.49 7.96
CA LEU A 34 7.16 11.14 7.87
C LEU A 34 8.26 10.12 7.51
N TYR A 35 9.11 10.41 6.52
CA TYR A 35 10.23 9.55 6.16
C TYR A 35 11.17 9.33 7.35
N GLN A 36 11.52 10.41 8.05
CA GLN A 36 12.39 10.36 9.22
C GLN A 36 11.78 9.54 10.37
N SER A 37 10.46 9.61 10.56
CA SER A 37 9.75 8.80 11.55
C SER A 37 9.67 7.31 11.19
N LEU A 38 9.77 6.95 9.91
CA LEU A 38 9.72 5.57 9.43
C LEU A 38 11.09 4.88 9.46
N GLN A 39 12.19 5.63 9.33
CA GLN A 39 13.54 5.08 9.33
C GLN A 39 13.91 4.18 10.52
N PRO A 40 13.44 4.45 11.77
CA PRO A 40 13.70 3.54 12.90
C PRO A 40 13.02 2.17 12.77
N HIS A 41 12.04 2.03 11.88
CA HIS A 41 11.20 0.84 11.74
C HIS A 41 11.34 0.14 10.38
N LEU A 42 11.80 0.86 9.36
CA LEU A 42 11.91 0.39 7.98
C LEU A 42 13.25 0.80 7.38
N LEU A 43 13.84 -0.10 6.59
CA LEU A 43 15.03 0.21 5.81
C LEU A 43 14.71 1.27 4.74
N PRO A 44 15.68 2.10 4.32
CA PRO A 44 15.47 3.07 3.24
C PRO A 44 14.92 2.44 1.95
N GLN A 45 15.34 1.21 1.65
CA GLN A 45 14.88 0.43 0.50
C GLN A 45 13.39 0.05 0.63
N GLU A 46 12.92 -0.25 1.84
CA GLU A 46 11.52 -0.59 2.11
C GLU A 46 10.62 0.64 2.00
N ILE A 47 11.08 1.80 2.46
CA ILE A 47 10.36 3.07 2.29
C ILE A 47 10.27 3.43 0.80
N GLN A 48 11.34 3.25 0.04
CA GLN A 48 11.32 3.44 -1.41
C GLN A 48 10.36 2.46 -2.09
N ALA A 49 10.36 1.17 -1.69
CA ALA A 49 9.42 0.19 -2.21
C ALA A 49 7.96 0.49 -1.83
N LEU A 50 7.70 1.11 -0.68
CA LEU A 50 6.38 1.62 -0.29
C LEU A 50 5.95 2.76 -1.22
N LYS A 51 6.83 3.73 -1.47
CA LYS A 51 6.57 4.86 -2.37
C LYS A 51 6.23 4.38 -3.77
N THR A 52 7.07 3.52 -4.36
CA THR A 52 6.86 2.97 -5.70
C THR A 52 5.53 2.19 -5.80
N ARG A 53 5.21 1.33 -4.82
CA ARG A 53 3.92 0.63 -4.80
C ARG A 53 2.73 1.57 -4.68
N SER A 54 2.87 2.67 -3.94
CA SER A 54 1.81 3.67 -3.79
C SER A 54 1.57 4.41 -5.11
N GLU A 55 2.64 4.79 -5.82
CA GLU A 55 2.58 5.41 -7.15
C GLU A 55 1.91 4.46 -8.17
N GLU A 56 2.28 3.18 -8.18
CA GLU A 56 1.65 2.16 -9.03
C GLU A 56 0.16 1.97 -8.71
N LEU A 57 -0.19 1.95 -7.42
CA LEU A 57 -1.58 1.79 -6.97
C LEU A 57 -2.45 2.97 -7.43
N VAL A 58 -1.95 4.20 -7.30
CA VAL A 58 -2.64 5.41 -7.79
C VAL A 58 -2.78 5.39 -9.30
N LYS A 59 -1.74 4.99 -10.03
CA LYS A 59 -1.74 4.89 -11.49
C LYS A 59 -2.76 3.87 -12.00
N ASN A 60 -2.83 2.71 -11.36
CA ASN A 60 -3.72 1.62 -11.78
C ASN A 60 -5.17 1.84 -11.33
N GLY A 61 -5.38 2.43 -10.14
CA GLY A 61 -6.70 2.73 -9.60
C GLY A 61 -7.56 1.50 -9.28
N ILE A 62 -6.96 0.31 -9.25
CA ILE A 62 -7.65 -0.98 -9.09
C ILE A 62 -7.02 -1.75 -7.94
N PHE A 63 -7.84 -2.40 -7.12
CA PHE A 63 -7.36 -3.27 -6.05
C PHE A 63 -6.56 -4.45 -6.64
N PRO A 64 -5.36 -4.74 -6.10
CA PRO A 64 -4.52 -5.80 -6.64
C PRO A 64 -5.22 -7.15 -6.55
N LEU A 65 -4.97 -8.01 -7.54
CA LEU A 65 -5.40 -9.41 -7.50
C LEU A 65 -4.54 -10.19 -6.48
N PRO A 66 -5.11 -11.21 -5.83
CA PRO A 66 -4.32 -12.10 -4.99
C PRO A 66 -3.22 -12.78 -5.83
N PRO A 67 -2.00 -12.90 -5.30
CA PRO A 67 -0.93 -13.61 -6.01
C PRO A 67 -1.32 -15.08 -6.21
N GLU A 68 -1.30 -15.55 -7.46
CA GLU A 68 -1.68 -16.92 -7.82
C GLU A 68 -0.79 -17.99 -7.14
N GLU A 69 0.47 -17.64 -6.88
CA GLU A 69 1.49 -18.54 -6.32
C GLU A 69 1.43 -18.67 -4.78
N ARG A 70 0.67 -17.82 -4.08
CA ARG A 70 0.56 -17.88 -2.61
C ARG A 70 -0.89 -17.91 -2.18
N ARG A 71 -1.29 -18.97 -1.47
CA ARG A 71 -2.54 -18.96 -0.72
C ARG A 71 -2.49 -17.81 0.30
N ALA A 72 -3.44 -16.88 0.17
CA ALA A 72 -3.69 -15.86 1.18
C ALA A 72 -4.28 -16.54 2.42
N TYR A 73 -3.41 -17.04 3.30
CA TYR A 73 -3.86 -17.56 4.58
C TYR A 73 -4.38 -16.41 5.45
N PRO A 74 -5.60 -16.51 5.98
CA PRO A 74 -6.10 -15.55 6.94
C PRO A 74 -5.18 -15.55 8.18
N TRP A 75 -4.54 -14.41 8.49
CA TRP A 75 -3.86 -14.23 9.77
C TRP A 75 -4.87 -13.86 10.87
N PRO A 76 -4.68 -14.28 12.13
CA PRO A 76 -3.73 -15.30 12.58
C PRO A 76 -4.14 -16.69 12.06
N LEU A 77 -3.14 -17.52 11.78
CA LEU A 77 -3.34 -18.95 11.57
C LEU A 77 -3.88 -19.51 12.90
N VAL A 78 -5.19 -19.81 12.96
CA VAL A 78 -5.82 -20.50 14.09
C VAL A 78 -5.59 -22.00 14.00
#